data_AF-K0JUY6-F1
#
_entry.id   AF-K0JUY6-F1
#
_cell.length_a   1.000
_cell.length_b   1.000
_cell.length_c   1.000
_cell.angle_alpha   90.00
_cell.angle_beta   90.00
_cell.angle_gamma   90.00
#
_symmetry.space_group_name_H-M   'P 1'
#
loop_
_entity.id
_entity.type
_entity.pdbx_description
1 polymer ?
#
loop_
_entity_poly.entity_id
_entity_poly.type
_entity_poly.pdbx_seq_one_letter_code
_entity_poly.pdbx_strand_id
1 'polypeptide(L)'
;MGVGGVVAAAAMAGAVAVGANSVAGQPDDDAWRELGLKVVEQTSRTDQDCVANSFGQVKDLLTAAPCRSLSRLLFTLADDKGSLVAVSVAWVEFGDRAVATEFRRVEDIYGTGDITPLSARLLLMSDITFTAHHYDSEQFNTTVVVAEAENVKGAATPEFLHRITEVAVLTPRP
;
A
#
# COMPACT_ATOMS: atom_id res chain seq x y z
N MET A 1 0.05 4.01 77.96
CA MET A 1 1.41 4.37 77.51
C MET A 1 1.85 3.32 76.50
N GLY A 2 2.12 3.71 75.24
CA GLY A 2 2.72 2.90 74.17
C GLY A 2 1.87 1.73 73.63
N VAL A 3 1.97 1.23 72.39
CA VAL A 3 2.82 1.43 71.21
C VAL A 3 2.10 0.77 70.02
N GLY A 4 2.24 1.32 68.80
CA GLY A 4 2.23 0.56 67.53
C GLY A 4 0.85 0.14 67.00
N GLY A 5 0.58 0.07 65.70
CA GLY A 5 1.42 0.20 64.52
C GLY A 5 0.49 0.17 63.29
N VAL A 6 0.96 0.75 62.20
CA VAL A 6 0.30 0.82 60.90
C VAL A 6 0.21 -0.55 60.20
N VAL A 7 -0.89 -0.82 59.52
CA VAL A 7 -0.88 -1.72 58.35
C VAL A 7 -1.80 -1.13 57.27
N ALA A 8 -1.17 -0.67 56.20
CA ALA A 8 -1.83 -0.34 54.94
C ALA A 8 -2.16 -1.65 54.20
N ALA A 9 -3.37 -1.76 53.66
CA ALA A 9 -3.70 -2.77 52.66
C ALA A 9 -3.89 -2.07 51.31
N ALA A 10 -2.89 -2.21 50.44
CA ALA A 10 -2.95 -1.79 49.05
C ALA A 10 -3.80 -2.80 48.26
N ALA A 11 -4.83 -2.30 47.58
CA ALA A 11 -5.56 -3.08 46.57
C ALA A 11 -4.73 -3.12 45.29
N MET A 12 -4.33 -4.32 44.87
CA MET A 12 -3.66 -4.55 43.59
C MET A 12 -4.70 -4.52 42.47
N ALA A 13 -4.94 -3.33 41.90
CA ALA A 13 -5.59 -3.20 40.60
C ALA A 13 -4.53 -3.42 39.52
N GLY A 14 -4.40 -4.67 39.07
CA GLY A 14 -3.62 -4.99 37.87
C GLY A 14 -4.33 -4.45 36.64
N ALA A 15 -4.01 -3.22 36.25
CA ALA A 15 -4.35 -2.73 34.91
C ALA A 15 -3.41 -3.43 33.92
N VAL A 16 -3.94 -4.40 33.18
CA VAL A 16 -3.32 -4.86 31.94
C VAL A 16 -3.46 -3.72 30.92
N ALA A 17 -2.45 -2.85 30.88
CA ALA A 17 -2.25 -1.95 29.76
C ALA A 17 -1.85 -2.81 28.55
N VAL A 18 -2.84 -3.17 27.73
CA VAL A 18 -2.58 -3.64 26.37
C VAL A 18 -2.04 -2.43 25.61
N GLY A 19 -0.73 -2.27 25.64
CA GLY A 19 -0.03 -1.31 24.81
C GLY A 19 -0.22 -1.71 23.35
N ALA A 20 -1.17 -1.05 22.68
CA ALA A 20 -1.23 -1.04 21.23
C ALA A 20 -0.01 -0.24 20.74
N ASN A 21 1.12 -0.94 20.58
CA ASN A 21 2.23 -0.43 19.80
C ASN A 21 1.85 -0.63 18.32
N SER A 22 0.94 0.21 17.82
CA SER A 22 0.67 0.30 16.39
C SER A 22 1.90 0.91 15.73
N VAL A 23 2.75 0.04 15.20
CA VAL A 23 3.79 0.44 14.24
C VAL A 23 3.06 0.98 13.01
N ALA A 24 3.51 2.12 12.50
CA ALA A 24 2.92 2.77 11.33
C ALA A 24 2.81 1.79 10.14
N GLY A 25 1.61 1.71 9.56
CA GLY A 25 1.37 1.29 8.17
C GLY A 25 1.96 -0.06 7.75
N GLN A 26 1.51 -1.16 8.36
CA GLN A 26 1.68 -2.47 7.73
C GLN A 26 0.43 -2.73 6.85
N PRO A 27 0.58 -3.13 5.58
CA PRO A 27 -0.53 -3.67 4.80
C PRO A 27 -1.27 -4.68 5.65
N ASP A 28 -2.61 -4.66 5.64
CA ASP A 28 -3.41 -5.47 6.55
C ASP A 28 -3.02 -6.95 6.44
N ASP A 29 -2.19 -7.43 7.37
CA ASP A 29 -1.62 -8.77 7.36
C ASP A 29 -2.74 -9.83 7.35
N ASP A 30 -3.92 -9.49 7.89
CA ASP A 30 -5.05 -10.41 7.96
C ASP A 30 -5.63 -10.68 6.56
N ALA A 31 -5.80 -9.65 5.72
CA ALA A 31 -6.30 -9.80 4.36
C ALA A 31 -5.37 -10.66 3.49
N TRP A 32 -4.04 -10.49 3.65
CA TRP A 32 -3.06 -11.32 2.94
C TRP A 32 -3.07 -12.75 3.43
N ARG A 33 -3.19 -12.97 4.74
CA ARG A 33 -3.26 -14.31 5.34
C ARG A 33 -4.49 -15.09 4.88
N GLU A 34 -5.63 -14.43 4.67
CA GLU A 34 -6.82 -15.06 4.09
C GLU A 34 -6.59 -15.58 2.66
N LEU A 35 -5.69 -14.92 1.92
CA LEU A 35 -5.22 -15.39 0.61
C LEU A 35 -4.08 -16.41 0.68
N GLY A 36 -3.65 -16.80 1.88
CA GLY A 36 -2.49 -17.68 2.07
C GLY A 36 -1.14 -17.01 1.78
N LEU A 37 -1.10 -15.68 1.84
CA LEU A 37 0.06 -14.86 1.56
C LEU A 37 0.62 -14.24 2.85
N LYS A 38 1.89 -13.87 2.81
CA LYS A 38 2.55 -13.06 3.83
C LYS A 38 3.35 -11.94 3.19
N VAL A 39 3.32 -10.75 3.78
CA VAL A 39 4.25 -9.67 3.42
C VAL A 39 5.65 -10.08 3.84
N VAL A 40 6.62 -9.96 2.94
CA VAL A 40 8.04 -10.32 3.20
C VAL A 40 8.88 -9.07 3.41
N GLU A 41 8.79 -8.12 2.48
CA GLU A 41 9.53 -6.87 2.51
C GLU A 41 8.63 -5.74 1.98
N GLN A 42 8.82 -4.52 2.49
CA GLN A 42 8.07 -3.34 2.05
C GLN A 42 8.89 -2.06 2.13
N THR A 43 8.57 -1.11 1.28
CA THR A 43 9.14 0.25 1.30
C THR A 43 8.12 1.24 0.79
N SER A 44 8.09 2.43 1.38
CA SER A 44 7.18 3.49 0.97
C SER A 44 7.88 4.83 0.80
N ARG A 45 7.28 5.69 -0.01
CA ARG A 45 7.68 7.08 -0.22
C ARG A 45 6.44 7.96 -0.33
N THR A 46 6.56 9.18 0.16
CA THR A 46 5.58 10.24 -0.07
C THR A 46 6.26 11.37 -0.79
N ASP A 47 5.66 11.80 -1.89
CA ASP A 47 6.15 12.80 -2.81
C ASP A 47 5.06 13.87 -3.02
N GLN A 48 5.49 15.10 -3.33
CA GLN A 48 4.57 16.18 -3.72
C GLN A 48 4.52 16.40 -5.24
N ASP A 49 5.46 15.81 -5.98
CA ASP A 49 5.56 15.96 -7.43
C ASP A 49 5.05 14.70 -8.13
N CYS A 50 3.77 14.69 -8.50
CA CYS A 50 3.18 13.60 -9.29
C CYS A 50 3.66 13.57 -10.74
N VAL A 51 4.05 14.71 -11.31
CA VAL A 51 4.44 14.80 -12.73
C VAL A 51 5.81 14.16 -12.94
N ALA A 52 6.73 14.32 -11.99
CA ALA A 52 8.03 13.66 -12.01
C ALA A 52 7.92 12.12 -11.85
N ASN A 53 6.83 11.64 -11.25
CA ASN A 53 6.60 10.23 -10.94
C ASN A 53 5.46 9.63 -11.77
N SER A 54 5.27 10.10 -13.00
CA SER A 54 4.29 9.56 -13.95
C SER A 54 4.82 9.62 -15.38
N PHE A 55 4.17 8.87 -16.28
CA PHE A 55 4.47 8.87 -17.72
C PHE A 55 3.18 8.77 -18.56
N GLY A 56 3.32 8.92 -19.88
CA GLY A 56 2.18 8.86 -20.80
C GLY A 56 1.17 10.00 -20.63
N GLN A 57 -0.07 9.78 -21.05
CA GLN A 57 -1.22 10.65 -20.89
C GLN A 57 -1.56 10.92 -19.42
N VAL A 58 -1.21 10.00 -18.51
CA VAL A 58 -1.34 10.20 -17.06
C VAL A 58 -0.48 11.38 -16.62
N LYS A 59 0.76 11.46 -17.11
CA LYS A 59 1.64 12.62 -16.88
C LYS A 59 1.09 13.90 -17.51
N ASP A 60 0.51 13.81 -18.70
CA ASP A 60 -0.09 14.96 -19.38
C ASP A 60 -1.27 15.53 -18.56
N LEU A 61 -2.13 14.65 -18.03
CA LEU A 61 -3.22 15.01 -17.13
C LEU A 61 -2.69 15.66 -15.85
N LEU A 62 -1.71 15.04 -15.18
CA LEU A 62 -1.11 15.56 -13.95
C LEU A 62 -0.39 16.90 -14.15
N THR A 63 0.09 17.18 -15.36
CA THR A 63 0.66 18.48 -15.71
C THR A 63 -0.42 19.56 -15.79
N ALA A 64 -1.61 19.23 -16.30
CA ALA A 64 -2.75 20.14 -16.39
C ALA A 64 -3.51 20.31 -15.07
N ALA A 65 -3.62 19.23 -14.29
CA ALA A 65 -4.33 19.16 -13.03
C ALA A 65 -3.47 18.47 -11.96
N PRO A 66 -2.58 19.22 -11.28
CA PRO A 66 -1.66 18.64 -10.32
C PRO A 66 -2.38 17.98 -9.14
N CYS A 67 -1.83 16.85 -8.70
CA CYS A 67 -2.20 16.24 -7.43
C CYS A 67 -1.75 17.13 -6.25
N ARG A 68 -2.32 16.87 -5.07
CA ARG A 68 -1.89 17.44 -3.79
C ARG A 68 -0.81 16.60 -3.12
N SER A 69 -0.91 15.28 -3.25
CA SER A 69 0.05 14.36 -2.66
C SER A 69 0.07 13.05 -3.42
N LEU A 70 1.24 12.42 -3.41
CA LEU A 70 1.47 11.06 -3.90
C LEU A 70 2.09 10.26 -2.77
N SER A 71 1.48 9.14 -2.41
CA SER A 71 2.16 8.11 -1.62
C SER A 71 2.30 6.87 -2.47
N ARG A 72 3.46 6.22 -2.40
CA ARG A 72 3.75 4.98 -3.11
C ARG A 72 4.29 3.96 -2.13
N LEU A 73 3.86 2.72 -2.32
CA LEU A 73 4.28 1.55 -1.57
C LEU A 73 4.71 0.49 -2.58
N LEU A 74 5.84 -0.14 -2.32
CA LEU A 74 6.24 -1.38 -2.97
C LEU A 74 6.45 -2.43 -1.89
N PHE A 75 5.81 -3.57 -2.04
CA PHE A 75 6.00 -4.69 -1.13
C PHE A 75 6.00 -6.02 -1.89
N THR A 76 6.47 -7.07 -1.22
CA THR A 76 6.45 -8.42 -1.75
C THR A 76 5.60 -9.35 -0.90
N LEU A 77 4.86 -10.23 -1.58
CA LEU A 77 4.02 -11.26 -1.01
C LEU A 77 4.59 -12.62 -1.35
N ALA A 78 4.70 -13.50 -0.35
CA ALA A 78 5.08 -14.90 -0.55
C ALA A 78 3.95 -15.85 -0.17
N ASP A 79 3.79 -16.92 -0.95
CA ASP A 79 2.95 -18.07 -0.59
C ASP A 79 3.79 -19.19 0.07
N ASP A 80 3.13 -20.26 0.49
CA ASP A 80 3.76 -21.46 1.04
C ASP A 80 4.37 -22.39 -0.04
N LYS A 81 4.09 -22.13 -1.31
CA LYS A 81 4.57 -22.89 -2.49
C LYS A 81 5.87 -22.33 -3.06
N GLY A 82 6.34 -21.20 -2.54
CA GLY A 82 7.60 -20.56 -2.93
C GLY A 82 7.48 -19.53 -4.05
N SER A 83 6.26 -19.07 -4.37
CA SER A 83 6.02 -17.91 -5.22
C SER A 83 6.36 -16.62 -4.47
N LEU A 84 6.88 -15.64 -5.19
CA LEU A 84 7.12 -14.28 -4.69
C LEU A 84 6.54 -13.31 -5.71
N VAL A 85 5.56 -12.52 -5.27
CA VAL A 85 4.87 -11.51 -6.06
C VAL A 85 5.27 -10.13 -5.54
N ALA A 86 5.56 -9.19 -6.42
CA ALA A 86 5.73 -7.80 -6.06
C ALA A 86 4.43 -7.04 -6.33
N VAL A 87 4.10 -6.13 -5.43
CA VAL A 87 2.90 -5.30 -5.51
C VAL A 87 3.31 -3.84 -5.36
N SER A 88 2.97 -3.04 -6.37
CA SER A 88 3.07 -1.59 -6.32
C SER A 88 1.70 -1.03 -5.97
N VAL A 89 1.63 -0.06 -5.05
CA VAL A 89 0.40 0.68 -4.73
C VAL A 89 0.71 2.17 -4.72
N ALA A 90 -0.11 2.96 -5.41
CA ALA A 90 0.00 4.42 -5.44
C ALA A 90 -1.32 5.06 -4.97
N TRP A 91 -1.25 5.97 -4.00
CA TRP A 91 -2.34 6.84 -3.59
C TRP A 91 -2.11 8.23 -4.17
N VAL A 92 -2.96 8.63 -5.11
CA VAL A 92 -2.90 9.94 -5.77
C VAL A 92 -4.06 10.79 -5.24
N GLU A 93 -3.74 11.79 -4.43
CA GLU A 93 -4.73 12.68 -3.83
C GLU A 93 -4.86 13.96 -4.65
N PHE A 94 -6.08 14.35 -4.97
CA PHE A 94 -6.40 15.58 -5.68
C PHE A 94 -7.12 16.59 -4.79
N GLY A 95 -7.16 17.85 -5.25
CA GLY A 95 -7.95 18.87 -4.59
C GLY A 95 -9.44 18.85 -4.90
N ASP A 96 -9.83 18.09 -5.91
CA ASP A 96 -11.18 18.04 -6.44
C ASP A 96 -11.53 16.60 -6.85
N ARG A 97 -12.78 16.20 -6.58
CA ARG A 97 -13.26 14.83 -6.83
C ARG A 97 -13.41 14.54 -8.32
N ALA A 98 -13.83 15.51 -9.13
CA ALA A 98 -13.97 15.32 -10.56
C ALA A 98 -12.60 15.13 -11.23
N VAL A 99 -11.56 15.82 -10.74
CA VAL A 99 -10.17 15.58 -11.19
C VAL A 99 -9.72 14.15 -10.83
N ALA A 100 -10.00 13.68 -9.62
CA ALA A 100 -9.70 12.30 -9.23
C ALA A 100 -10.42 11.28 -10.14
N THR A 101 -11.69 11.52 -10.46
CA THR A 101 -12.45 10.66 -11.37
C THR A 101 -11.89 10.67 -12.80
N GLU A 102 -11.46 11.82 -13.31
CA GLU A 102 -10.84 11.90 -14.63
C GLU A 102 -9.46 11.24 -14.66
N PHE A 103 -8.66 11.39 -13.61
CA PHE A 103 -7.40 10.66 -13.44
C PHE A 103 -7.64 9.14 -13.52
N ARG A 104 -8.54 8.60 -12.68
CA ARG A 104 -8.87 7.17 -12.68
C ARG A 104 -9.32 6.69 -14.06
N ARG A 105 -10.17 7.47 -14.75
CA ARG A 105 -10.65 7.13 -16.09
C ARG A 105 -9.50 7.02 -17.11
N VAL A 106 -8.46 7.84 -17.00
CA VAL A 106 -7.28 7.76 -17.86
C VAL A 106 -6.40 6.58 -17.47
N GLU A 107 -6.12 6.42 -16.17
CA GLU A 107 -5.30 5.33 -15.62
C GLU A 107 -5.86 3.94 -15.97
N ASP A 108 -7.18 3.76 -15.88
CA ASP A 108 -7.86 2.48 -16.15
C ASP A 108 -7.81 2.05 -17.63
N ILE A 109 -7.35 2.93 -18.53
CA ILE A 109 -7.19 2.59 -19.95
C ILE A 109 -5.76 2.10 -20.17
N TYR A 110 -5.62 0.80 -20.38
CA TYR A 110 -4.33 0.19 -20.69
C TYR A 110 -3.56 0.94 -21.78
N GLY A 111 -2.30 1.30 -21.48
CA GLY A 111 -1.39 1.96 -22.42
C GLY A 111 -1.49 3.49 -22.46
N THR A 112 -2.29 4.14 -21.61
CA THR A 112 -2.31 5.59 -21.47
C THR A 112 -1.19 6.12 -20.57
N GLY A 113 -0.53 5.29 -19.78
CA GLY A 113 0.49 5.72 -18.82
C GLY A 113 0.20 5.14 -17.44
N ASP A 114 1.02 5.52 -16.46
CA ASP A 114 0.86 5.11 -15.06
C ASP A 114 1.62 6.07 -14.14
N ILE A 115 1.37 5.96 -12.84
CA ILE A 115 2.29 6.38 -11.79
C ILE A 115 3.50 5.45 -11.79
N THR A 116 4.71 6.01 -11.83
CA THR A 116 5.94 5.23 -11.81
C THR A 116 6.10 4.49 -10.47
N PRO A 117 6.15 3.14 -10.47
CA PRO A 117 6.39 2.35 -9.27
C PRO A 117 7.72 2.70 -8.60
N LEU A 118 7.83 2.39 -7.30
CA LEU A 118 9.12 2.47 -6.63
C LEU A 118 10.10 1.43 -7.20
N SER A 119 11.39 1.78 -7.25
CA SER A 119 12.41 0.83 -7.70
C SER A 119 12.53 -0.35 -6.73
N ALA A 120 12.50 -1.56 -7.28
CA ALA A 120 12.76 -2.81 -6.56
C ALA A 120 14.13 -2.84 -5.86
N ARG A 121 15.09 -2.00 -6.29
CA ARG A 121 16.39 -1.84 -5.62
C ARG A 121 16.28 -1.29 -4.21
N LEU A 122 15.19 -0.58 -3.88
CA LEU A 122 14.91 -0.14 -2.51
C LEU A 122 14.66 -1.32 -1.57
N LEU A 123 14.32 -2.49 -2.11
CA LEU A 123 14.20 -3.78 -1.42
C LEU A 123 15.42 -4.68 -1.66
N LEU A 124 16.53 -4.15 -2.21
CA LEU A 124 17.72 -4.93 -2.58
C LEU A 124 17.45 -6.04 -3.62
N MET A 125 16.41 -5.86 -4.44
CA MET A 125 16.00 -6.81 -5.48
C MET A 125 16.47 -6.36 -6.88
N SER A 126 16.41 -7.27 -7.85
CA SER A 126 16.54 -6.92 -9.26
C SER A 126 15.36 -6.09 -9.72
N ASP A 127 15.54 -5.28 -10.77
CA ASP A 127 14.48 -4.43 -11.30
C ASP A 127 13.27 -5.28 -11.75
N ILE A 128 12.07 -4.81 -11.40
CA ILE A 128 10.78 -5.46 -11.71
C ILE A 128 10.08 -4.59 -12.75
N THR A 129 9.58 -5.21 -13.81
CA THR A 129 8.80 -4.52 -14.83
C THR A 129 7.32 -4.75 -14.57
N PHE A 130 6.64 -3.72 -14.08
CA PHE A 130 5.18 -3.69 -13.99
C PHE A 130 4.59 -3.42 -15.37
N THR A 131 3.65 -4.28 -15.79
CA THR A 131 3.12 -4.23 -17.17
C THR A 131 1.69 -3.71 -17.25
N ALA A 132 1.06 -3.36 -16.13
CA ALA A 132 -0.36 -3.04 -16.00
C ALA A 132 -1.32 -4.15 -16.49
N HIS A 133 -0.87 -5.41 -16.57
CA HIS A 133 -1.73 -6.54 -16.94
C HIS A 133 -2.49 -7.12 -15.73
N HIS A 134 -1.93 -6.98 -14.53
CA HIS A 134 -2.57 -7.31 -13.27
C HIS A 134 -2.68 -6.01 -12.50
N TYR A 135 -3.77 -5.32 -12.75
CA TYR A 135 -4.04 -3.96 -12.31
C TYR A 135 -5.41 -3.91 -11.65
N ASP A 136 -5.54 -3.06 -10.63
CA ASP A 136 -6.84 -2.59 -10.14
C ASP A 136 -6.72 -1.15 -9.65
N SER A 137 -7.85 -0.43 -9.63
CA SER A 137 -7.92 0.91 -9.07
C SER A 137 -9.20 1.13 -8.28
N GLU A 138 -9.12 1.97 -7.25
CA GLU A 138 -10.31 2.39 -6.51
C GLU A 138 -10.25 3.85 -6.11
N GLN A 139 -11.41 4.52 -6.11
CA GLN A 139 -11.51 5.93 -5.75
C GLN A 139 -12.20 6.12 -4.38
N PHE A 140 -11.45 6.70 -3.45
CA PHE A 140 -11.95 7.15 -2.15
C PHE A 140 -12.01 8.68 -2.12
N ASN A 141 -13.20 9.23 -2.40
CA ASN A 141 -13.44 10.68 -2.49
C ASN A 141 -12.48 11.37 -3.48
N THR A 142 -11.48 12.10 -3.01
CA THR A 142 -10.49 12.82 -3.83
C THR A 142 -9.19 12.04 -4.02
N THR A 143 -9.09 10.82 -3.49
CA THR A 143 -7.91 9.96 -3.64
C THR A 143 -8.23 8.81 -4.57
N VAL A 144 -7.34 8.54 -5.53
CA VAL A 144 -7.36 7.31 -6.33
C VAL A 144 -6.23 6.42 -5.86
N VAL A 145 -6.54 5.15 -5.60
CA VAL A 145 -5.57 4.10 -5.31
C VAL A 145 -5.41 3.28 -6.57
N VAL A 146 -4.17 3.06 -6.98
CA VAL A 146 -3.79 2.23 -8.12
C VAL A 146 -2.90 1.12 -7.60
N ALA A 147 -3.16 -0.12 -7.99
CA ALA A 147 -2.34 -1.25 -7.63
C ALA A 147 -1.98 -2.09 -8.85
N GLU A 148 -0.73 -2.55 -8.89
CA GLU A 148 -0.23 -3.49 -9.88
C GLU A 148 0.51 -4.64 -9.21
N ALA A 149 0.45 -5.85 -9.80
CA ALA A 149 1.13 -7.03 -9.29
C ALA A 149 1.91 -7.78 -10.38
N GLU A 150 3.13 -8.24 -10.04
CA GLU A 150 3.98 -9.01 -10.95
C GLU A 150 4.70 -10.16 -10.24
N ASN A 151 4.93 -11.25 -10.97
CA ASN A 151 5.77 -12.34 -10.49
C ASN A 151 7.23 -11.90 -10.41
N VAL A 152 7.84 -12.02 -9.24
CA VAL A 152 9.30 -11.94 -9.06
C VAL A 152 9.93 -13.32 -9.19
N LYS A 153 9.28 -14.31 -8.57
CA LYS A 153 9.70 -15.72 -8.58
C LYS A 153 8.47 -16.61 -8.57
N GLY A 154 8.58 -17.76 -9.24
CA GLY A 154 7.48 -18.71 -9.33
C GLY A 154 6.55 -18.34 -10.47
N ALA A 155 5.33 -18.86 -10.42
CA ALA A 155 4.35 -18.73 -11.49
C ALA A 155 2.94 -18.59 -10.91
N ALA A 156 2.72 -17.54 -10.11
CA ALA A 156 1.36 -17.15 -9.74
C ALA A 156 0.57 -16.91 -11.03
N THR A 157 -0.67 -17.41 -11.08
CA THR A 157 -1.49 -17.28 -12.28
C THR A 157 -1.93 -15.83 -12.46
N PRO A 158 -2.22 -15.39 -13.70
CA PRO A 158 -2.72 -14.04 -13.96
C PRO A 158 -3.97 -13.69 -13.13
N GLU A 159 -4.88 -14.66 -12.95
CA GLU A 159 -6.10 -14.46 -12.15
C GLU A 159 -5.79 -14.24 -10.67
N PHE A 160 -4.75 -14.91 -10.15
CA PHE A 160 -4.33 -14.72 -8.77
C PHE A 160 -3.61 -13.39 -8.56
N LEU A 161 -2.78 -12.96 -9.54
CA LEU A 161 -2.16 -11.64 -9.51
C LEU A 161 -3.21 -10.52 -9.53
N HIS A 162 -4.26 -10.65 -10.34
CA HIS A 162 -5.37 -9.69 -10.35
C HIS A 162 -6.14 -9.68 -9.02
N ARG A 163 -6.37 -10.85 -8.41
CA ARG A 163 -6.98 -10.92 -7.06
C ARG A 163 -6.13 -10.23 -6.00
N ILE A 164 -4.81 -10.28 -6.12
CA ILE A 164 -3.91 -9.55 -5.23
C ILE A 164 -4.13 -8.04 -5.38
N THR A 165 -4.31 -7.52 -6.61
CA THR A 165 -4.55 -6.09 -6.81
C THR A 165 -5.91 -5.62 -6.28
N GLU A 166 -6.96 -6.45 -6.39
CA GLU A 166 -8.28 -6.19 -5.79
C GLU A 166 -8.19 -5.95 -4.27
N VAL A 167 -7.32 -6.68 -3.57
CA VAL A 167 -7.07 -6.48 -2.14
C VAL A 167 -6.12 -5.31 -1.90
N ALA A 168 -5.12 -5.14 -2.75
CA ALA A 168 -4.10 -4.10 -2.59
C ALA A 168 -4.70 -2.68 -2.64
N VAL A 169 -5.69 -2.42 -3.50
CA VAL A 169 -6.35 -1.11 -3.58
C VAL A 169 -7.11 -0.72 -2.31
N LEU A 170 -7.41 -1.69 -1.43
CA LEU A 170 -8.06 -1.48 -0.14
C LEU A 170 -7.05 -1.30 1.00
N THR A 171 -5.75 -1.43 0.73
CA THR A 171 -4.70 -1.30 1.74
C THR A 171 -4.66 0.13 2.30
N PRO A 172 -4.51 0.32 3.62
CA PRO A 172 -4.35 1.64 4.21
C PRO A 172 -3.12 2.36 3.66
N ARG A 173 -3.24 3.69 3.47
CA ARG A 173 -2.11 4.55 3.13
C ARG A 173 -1.08 4.50 4.29
N PRO A 174 0.22 4.28 4.00
CA PRO A 174 1.27 4.17 5.02
C PRO A 174 1.63 5.51 5.68
#